data_AF-A0A914MV95-F1
#
_entry.id   AF-A0A914MV95-F1
#
_cell.length_a   1.000
_cell.length_b   1.000
_cell.length_c   1.000
_cell.angle_alpha   90.00
_cell.angle_beta   90.00
_cell.angle_gamma   90.00
#
_symmetry.space_group_name_H-M   'P 1'
#
loop_
_entity.id
_entity.type
_entity.pdbx_description
1 polymer ?
#
loop_
_entity_poly.entity_id
_entity_poly.type
_entity_poly.pdbx_seq_one_letter_code
_entity_poly.pdbx_strand_id
1 'polypeptide(L)'
;MARSNETVLTEIIKGAARALAQFHQYGGHGDIQYPNFLVSSDQDLNSNVIDVKLIDFNNSLIYKGNQPDRIEGIQREDVYKFGRMVYKLFNEHYGKRAILF
;
A
#
# COMPACT_ATOMS: atom_id res chain seq x y z
N MET A 1 14.62 -4.93 -22.72
CA MET A 1 14.27 -3.49 -22.70
C MET A 1 14.20 -3.05 -21.25
N ALA A 2 14.79 -1.92 -20.88
CA ALA A 2 14.70 -1.41 -19.50
C ALA A 2 13.26 -0.97 -19.19
N ARG A 3 12.77 -1.22 -17.97
CA ARG A 3 11.45 -0.74 -17.52
C ARG A 3 11.47 0.78 -17.45
N SER A 4 10.37 1.44 -17.83
CA SER A 4 10.23 2.88 -17.61
C SER A 4 10.03 3.17 -16.11
N ASN A 5 10.38 4.38 -15.66
CA ASN A 5 10.14 4.78 -14.27
C ASN A 5 8.65 4.69 -13.89
N GLU A 6 7.75 4.97 -14.84
CA GLU A 6 6.30 4.84 -14.65
C GLU A 6 5.86 3.39 -14.46
N THR A 7 6.43 2.46 -15.23
CA THR A 7 6.19 1.03 -15.05
C THR A 7 6.67 0.58 -13.68
N VAL A 8 7.90 0.93 -13.29
CA VAL A 8 8.46 0.56 -11.98
C VAL A 8 7.61 1.12 -10.83
N LEU A 9 7.22 2.40 -10.91
CA LEU A 9 6.39 3.03 -9.88
C LEU A 9 5.02 2.33 -9.78
N THR A 10 4.40 2.01 -10.92
CA THR A 10 3.13 1.29 -10.96
C THR A 10 3.24 -0.09 -10.33
N GLU A 11 4.33 -0.82 -10.59
CA GLU A 11 4.60 -2.14 -10.00
C GLU A 11 4.82 -2.07 -8.49
N ILE A 12 5.52 -1.04 -7.99
CA ILE A 12 5.68 -0.78 -6.54
C ILE A 12 4.32 -0.51 -5.89
N ILE A 13 3.48 0.34 -6.51
CA ILE A 13 2.16 0.69 -5.98
C ILE A 13 1.26 -0.54 -5.92
N LYS A 14 1.29 -1.41 -6.94
CA LYS A 14 0.58 -2.70 -6.92
C LYS A 14 1.06 -3.59 -5.78
N GLY A 15 2.37 -3.66 -5.56
CA GLY A 15 2.98 -4.38 -4.44
C GLY A 15 2.49 -3.86 -3.09
N ALA A 16 2.54 -2.54 -2.89
CA ALA A 16 2.09 -1.89 -1.67
C ALA A 16 0.59 -2.10 -1.40
N ALA A 17 -0.25 -2.00 -2.45
CA ALA A 17 -1.68 -2.29 -2.37
C ALA A 17 -1.94 -3.76 -1.98
N ARG A 18 -1.17 -4.70 -2.55
CA ARG A 18 -1.24 -6.12 -2.20
C ARG A 18 -0.86 -6.37 -0.74
N ALA A 19 0.22 -5.75 -0.25
CA ALA A 19 0.65 -5.86 1.14
C ALA A 19 -0.43 -5.35 2.11
N LEU A 20 -1.04 -4.20 1.78
CA LEU A 20 -2.13 -3.63 2.57
C LEU A 20 -3.36 -4.54 2.59
N ALA A 21 -3.78 -5.04 1.41
CA ALA A 21 -4.90 -5.97 1.30
C ALA A 21 -4.67 -7.28 2.06
N GLN A 22 -3.45 -7.81 2.05
CA GLN A 22 -3.08 -9.00 2.83
C GLN A 22 -3.18 -8.71 4.33
N PHE A 23 -2.68 -7.56 4.79
CA PHE A 23 -2.78 -7.17 6.19
C PHE A 23 -4.24 -6.97 6.64
N HIS A 24 -5.10 -6.44 5.76
CA HIS A 24 -6.53 -6.26 6.01
C HIS A 24 -7.32 -7.57 6.19
N GLN A 25 -6.75 -8.73 5.87
CA GLN A 25 -7.32 -10.01 6.30
C GLN A 25 -7.22 -10.23 7.82
N TYR A 26 -6.33 -9.52 8.49
CA TYR A 26 -5.99 -9.73 9.90
C TYR A 26 -6.18 -8.49 10.78
N GLY A 27 -6.27 -7.28 10.23
CA GLY A 27 -6.42 -6.07 11.04
C GLY A 27 -6.46 -4.77 10.22
N GLY A 28 -6.33 -3.65 10.90
CA GLY A 28 -6.12 -2.32 10.30
C GLY A 28 -4.78 -1.75 10.74
N HIS A 29 -4.11 -0.97 9.90
CA HIS A 29 -2.81 -0.36 10.23
C HIS A 29 -3.00 0.88 11.09
N GLY A 30 -3.94 1.76 10.73
CA GLY A 30 -4.31 2.98 11.45
C GLY A 30 -3.42 4.19 11.17
N ASP A 31 -2.25 3.98 10.57
CA ASP A 31 -1.27 5.03 10.31
C ASP A 31 -0.46 4.76 9.03
N ILE A 32 -1.13 4.79 7.88
CA ILE A 32 -0.50 4.56 6.58
C ILE A 32 0.29 5.79 6.11
N GLN A 33 1.58 5.59 5.87
CA GLN A 33 2.54 6.56 5.32
C GLN A 33 3.64 5.86 4.49
N TYR A 34 4.40 6.63 3.69
CA TYR A 34 5.46 6.08 2.83
C TYR A 34 6.45 5.16 3.56
N PRO A 35 6.95 5.49 4.76
CA PRO A 35 7.93 4.66 5.46
C PRO A 35 7.40 3.28 5.88
N ASN A 36 6.08 3.06 5.90
CA ASN A 36 5.52 1.75 6.24
C ASN A 36 5.71 0.72 5.12
N PHE A 37 6.04 1.15 3.90
CA PHE A 37 6.16 0.26 2.74
C PHE A 37 7.63 0.07 2.36
N LEU A 38 8.13 -1.14 2.51
CA LEU A 38 9.50 -1.50 2.16
C LEU A 38 9.52 -2.43 0.94
N VAL A 39 10.31 -2.08 -0.07
CA VAL A 39 10.60 -3.00 -1.18
C VAL A 39 11.46 -4.14 -0.65
N SER A 40 11.01 -5.37 -0.87
CA SER A 40 11.73 -6.58 -0.46
C SER A 40 13.04 -6.71 -1.25
N SER A 41 14.11 -7.19 -0.61
CA SER A 41 15.32 -7.63 -1.34
C SER A 41 15.05 -8.90 -2.14
N ASP A 42 14.15 -9.74 -1.63
CA ASP A 42 13.75 -11.00 -2.25
C ASP A 42 12.58 -10.70 -3.17
N GLN A 43 12.88 -10.54 -4.45
CA GLN A 43 11.91 -10.29 -5.51
C GLN A 43 11.69 -11.58 -6.30
N ASP A 44 10.45 -11.94 -6.57
CA ASP A 44 10.16 -12.95 -7.59
C ASP A 44 10.43 -12.38 -8.99
N LEU A 45 11.51 -12.82 -9.61
CA LEU A 45 11.91 -12.39 -10.95
C LEU A 45 10.89 -12.75 -12.05
N ASN A 46 9.96 -13.66 -11.77
CA ASN A 46 8.89 -14.05 -12.69
C ASN A 46 7.59 -13.26 -12.48
N SER A 47 7.53 -12.39 -11.47
CA SER A 47 6.37 -11.56 -11.15
C SER A 47 6.47 -10.18 -11.79
N ASN A 48 5.36 -9.70 -12.34
CA ASN A 48 5.20 -8.30 -12.80
C ASN A 48 4.73 -7.38 -11.66
N VAL A 49 4.92 -7.80 -10.41
CA VAL A 49 4.62 -7.03 -9.20
C VAL A 49 5.87 -7.04 -8.34
N ILE A 50 6.31 -5.85 -7.94
CA ILE A 50 7.43 -5.71 -7.01
C ILE A 50 6.92 -6.08 -5.62
N ASP A 51 7.61 -6.99 -4.95
CA ASP A 51 7.26 -7.42 -3.61
C ASP A 51 7.55 -6.31 -2.61
N VAL A 52 6.50 -5.89 -1.90
CA VAL A 52 6.53 -4.84 -0.88
C VAL A 52 6.02 -5.43 0.44
N LYS A 53 6.66 -5.05 1.54
CA LYS A 53 6.27 -5.42 2.90
C LYS A 53 5.69 -4.21 3.61
N LEU A 54 4.58 -4.41 4.31
CA LEU A 54 3.98 -3.42 5.21
C LEU A 54 4.55 -3.63 6.63
N ILE A 55 5.05 -2.56 7.25
CA ILE A 55 5.73 -2.60 8.55
C ILE A 55 5.21 -1.50 9.50
N ASP A 56 5.59 -1.60 10.77
CA ASP A 56 5.27 -0.60 11.80
C ASP A 56 3.77 -0.43 12.07
N PHE A 57 3.07 -1.57 12.15
CA PHE A 57 1.64 -1.62 12.48
C PHE A 57 1.40 -1.79 13.98
N ASN A 58 0.26 -1.28 14.44
CA ASN A 58 -0.14 -1.40 15.83
C ASN A 58 -0.80 -2.77 16.11
N ASN A 59 -0.14 -3.61 16.92
CA ASN A 59 -0.65 -4.94 17.30
C ASN A 59 -2.03 -4.94 17.99
N SER A 60 -2.47 -3.81 18.55
CA SER A 60 -3.82 -3.67 19.13
C SER A 60 -4.94 -3.61 18.10
N LEU A 61 -4.59 -3.40 16.82
CA LEU A 61 -5.53 -3.29 15.70
C LEU A 61 -5.61 -4.57 14.85
N ILE A 62 -5.03 -5.66 15.35
CA ILE A 62 -5.20 -7.01 14.81
C ILE A 62 -6.51 -7.58 15.36
N TYR A 63 -7.27 -8.34 14.55
CA TYR A 63 -8.49 -9.04 14.95
C TYR A 63 -8.22 -9.98 16.14
N LYS A 64 -8.33 -9.43 17.35
CA LYS A 64 -8.37 -10.19 18.61
C LYS A 64 -9.81 -10.23 19.08
N GLY A 65 -10.59 -11.09 18.45
CA GLY A 65 -11.84 -11.62 19.02
C GLY A 65 -13.11 -10.78 18.91
N ASN A 66 -13.15 -9.45 19.11
CA ASN A 66 -14.45 -8.81 19.46
C ASN A 66 -14.82 -7.42 18.87
N GLN A 67 -14.14 -6.88 17.84
CA GLN A 67 -14.50 -5.53 17.31
C GLN A 67 -14.40 -5.40 15.78
N PRO A 68 -15.14 -6.19 14.98
CA PRO A 68 -15.06 -6.16 13.52
C PRO A 68 -15.38 -4.79 12.91
N ASP A 69 -16.45 -4.13 13.37
CA ASP A 69 -16.89 -2.82 12.83
C ASP A 69 -15.84 -1.72 13.04
N ARG A 70 -15.12 -1.76 14.16
CA ARG A 70 -14.03 -0.81 14.45
C ARG A 70 -12.87 -1.03 13.49
N ILE A 71 -12.49 -2.29 13.23
CA ILE A 71 -11.40 -2.60 12.31
C ILE A 71 -11.77 -2.22 10.89
N GLU A 72 -13.00 -2.45 10.45
CA GLU A 72 -13.45 -2.05 9.12
C GLU A 72 -13.34 -0.52 8.92
N GLY A 73 -13.71 0.27 9.92
CA GLY A 73 -13.51 1.72 9.89
C GLY A 73 -12.05 2.13 9.67
N ILE A 74 -11.12 1.45 10.36
CA ILE A 74 -9.67 1.69 10.23
C ILE A 74 -9.17 1.27 8.85
N GLN A 75 -9.61 0.12 8.33
CA GLN A 75 -9.23 -0.36 7.00
C GLN A 75 -9.67 0.61 5.89
N ARG A 76 -10.87 1.20 6.01
CA ARG A 76 -11.34 2.25 5.10
C ARG A 76 -10.44 3.49 5.17
N GLU A 77 -10.04 3.89 6.37
CA GLU A 77 -9.10 5.00 6.56
C GLU A 77 -7.72 4.71 5.95
N ASP A 78 -7.20 3.49 6.13
CA ASP A 78 -5.94 3.05 5.54
C ASP A 78 -5.97 3.15 4.01
N VAL A 79 -7.04 2.68 3.37
CA VAL A 79 -7.21 2.75 1.91
C VAL A 79 -7.29 4.21 1.45
N TYR A 80 -8.01 5.07 2.18
CA TYR A 80 -8.06 6.50 1.88
C TYR A 80 -6.67 7.16 1.95
N LYS A 81 -5.92 6.91 3.04
CA LYS A 81 -4.56 7.42 3.22
C LYS A 81 -3.61 6.91 2.14
N PHE A 82 -3.70 5.62 1.79
CA PHE A 82 -2.93 5.02 0.70
C PHE A 82 -3.23 5.68 -0.64
N GLY A 83 -4.51 5.90 -0.99
CA GLY A 83 -4.90 6.59 -2.21
C GLY A 83 -4.38 8.03 -2.28
N ARG A 84 -4.46 8.77 -1.17
CA ARG A 84 -3.89 10.12 -1.04
C ARG A 84 -2.37 10.13 -1.23
N MET A 85 -1.68 9.12 -0.71
CA MET A 85 -0.24 8.93 -0.85
C MET A 85 0.12 8.68 -2.32
N VAL A 86 -0.55 7.75 -2.99
CA VAL A 86 -0.36 7.46 -4.42
C VAL A 86 -0.60 8.71 -5.28
N TYR A 87 -1.68 9.46 -5.00
CA TYR A 87 -1.98 10.70 -5.70
C TYR A 87 -0.85 11.74 -5.58
N LYS A 88 -0.28 11.90 -4.37
CA LYS A 88 0.87 12.79 -4.16
C LYS A 88 2.08 12.36 -4.96
N LEU A 89 2.46 11.07 -4.93
CA LEU A 89 3.56 10.53 -5.75
C LEU A 89 3.40 10.88 -7.23
N PHE A 90 2.21 10.63 -7.79
CA PHE A 90 1.98 10.87 -9.21
C PHE A 90 2.00 12.35 -9.56
N ASN A 91 1.50 13.23 -8.69
CA ASN A 91 1.59 14.67 -8.95
C ASN A 91 3.01 15.22 -8.81
N GLU A 92 3.76 14.76 -7.80
CA GLU A 92 5.15 15.18 -7.58
C GLU A 92 6.07 14.70 -8.71
N HIS A 93 5.83 13.51 -9.28
CA HIS A 93 6.68 12.93 -10.32
C HIS A 93 6.18 13.13 -11.77
N TYR A 94 4.88 13.30 -12.01
CA TYR A 94 4.29 13.37 -13.36
C TYR A 94 3.44 14.62 -13.62
N GLY A 95 3.26 15.48 -12.62
CA GLY A 95 2.97 16.91 -12.77
C GLY A 95 1.60 17.35 -13.30
N LYS A 96 0.93 16.66 -14.22
CA LYS A 96 -0.29 17.19 -14.90
C LYS A 96 -1.30 16.17 -15.46
N ARG A 97 -1.31 14.91 -15.01
CA ARG A 97 -2.19 13.87 -15.61
C ARG A 97 -2.98 12.96 -14.65
N ALA A 98 -3.06 13.29 -13.36
CA ALA A 98 -3.92 12.51 -12.45
C ALA A 98 -5.39 12.97 -12.55
N ILE A 99 -6.10 12.54 -13.60
CA ILE A 99 -7.56 12.45 -13.57
C ILE A 99 -7.88 11.00 -13.20
N LEU A 100 -8.44 10.78 -12.00
CA LEU A 100 -8.97 9.49 -11.60
C LEU A 100 -10.40 9.32 -12.13
N PHE A 101 -10.69 8.09 -12.58
CA PHE A 101 -12.03 7.58 -12.92
C PHE A 101 -12.82 7.26 -11.64
#